data_AF-A0A8T2UDL2-F1
#
_entry.id   AF-A0A8T2UDL2-F1
#
_cell.length_a   1.000
_cell.length_b   1.000
_cell.length_c   1.000
_cell.angle_alpha   90.00
_cell.angle_beta   90.00
_cell.angle_gamma   90.00
#
_symmetry.space_group_name_H-M   'P 1'
#
loop_
_entity.id
_entity.type
_entity.pdbx_description
1 polymer ?
#
loop_
_entity_poly.entity_id
_entity_poly.type
_entity_poly.pdbx_seq_one_letter_code
_entity_poly.pdbx_strand_id
1 'polypeptide(L)'
;MAVWIRLQQKWLVEDDFANTKRERTLDLLHKEAPKGLLQLLTPLNPMPSQIRYLQYISRRNISPEWPPPDRALALDCLILRIVPSFDVEGGCRPRVRVYGLNPRDKEDRTTRMLFNMAKKRKSIRYLRQADCDVVNIDIQCDVQGDVVLECIHVSSDFSREEMMFRVMFNTAFIRSNILILSKDDIDVLRDARERFTKDFRAEFLFTDMDSSCAPRVPVPTLGGEEKGGQ
;
A
#
# COMPACT_ATOMS: atom_id res chain seq x y z
N MET A 1 -12.53 2.94 4.80
CA MET A 1 -12.83 2.78 6.25
C MET A 1 -13.50 1.46 6.64
N ALA A 2 -14.62 1.04 6.02
CA ALA A 2 -15.25 -0.26 6.34
C ALA A 2 -14.37 -1.49 6.00
N VAL A 3 -13.43 -1.34 5.07
CA VAL A 3 -12.50 -2.39 4.63
C VAL A 3 -11.39 -2.65 5.66
N TRP A 4 -10.89 -1.61 6.36
CA TRP A 4 -9.90 -1.76 7.44
C TRP A 4 -10.43 -2.64 8.59
N ILE A 5 -11.70 -2.45 8.99
CA ILE A 5 -12.36 -3.26 10.03
C ILE A 5 -12.56 -4.71 9.56
N ARG A 6 -12.97 -4.93 8.30
CA ARG A 6 -13.22 -6.28 7.76
C ARG A 6 -11.93 -7.07 7.48
N LEU A 7 -10.86 -6.42 7.06
CA LEU A 7 -9.56 -7.08 6.83
C LEU A 7 -8.81 -7.39 8.13
N GLN A 8 -9.05 -6.61 9.19
CA GLN A 8 -8.57 -6.90 10.54
C GLN A 8 -9.14 -8.22 11.08
N GLN A 9 -10.40 -8.55 10.79
CA GLN A 9 -11.04 -9.81 11.24
C GLN A 9 -10.47 -11.07 10.57
N LYS A 10 -9.96 -10.98 9.34
CA LYS A 10 -9.44 -12.17 8.63
C LYS A 10 -8.01 -12.54 9.06
N TRP A 11 -7.22 -11.56 9.50
CA TRP A 11 -5.85 -11.76 9.99
C TRP A 11 -5.75 -12.11 11.49
N LEU A 12 -6.76 -11.75 12.29
CA LEU A 12 -6.79 -12.04 13.74
C LEU A 12 -7.31 -13.44 14.09
N VAL A 13 -7.74 -14.23 13.11
CA VAL A 13 -8.19 -15.62 13.34
C VAL A 13 -7.00 -16.59 13.49
N GLU A 14 -5.77 -16.15 13.25
CA GLU A 14 -4.56 -16.99 13.36
C GLU A 14 -3.69 -16.70 14.60
N ASP A 15 -4.08 -15.79 15.51
CA ASP A 15 -3.30 -15.55 16.73
C ASP A 15 -4.23 -15.29 17.93
N ASP A 16 -4.48 -16.34 18.71
CA ASP A 16 -5.51 -16.41 19.73
C ASP A 16 -4.90 -16.21 21.13
N PHE A 17 -4.81 -14.96 21.62
CA PHE A 17 -5.03 -14.58 23.03
C PHE A 17 -4.90 -13.05 23.20
N ALA A 18 -6.02 -12.31 23.31
CA ALA A 18 -6.20 -10.99 23.98
C ALA A 18 -7.32 -10.11 23.36
N ASN A 19 -8.42 -10.70 22.85
CA ASN A 19 -9.36 -9.94 22.02
C ASN A 19 -10.29 -8.98 22.81
N THR A 20 -10.73 -9.34 24.02
CA THR A 20 -11.89 -8.67 24.64
C THR A 20 -11.60 -7.27 25.22
N LYS A 21 -10.36 -6.97 25.63
CA LYS A 21 -9.98 -5.65 26.16
C LYS A 21 -9.60 -4.66 25.05
N ARG A 22 -9.09 -5.18 23.93
CA ARG A 22 -8.60 -4.41 22.76
C ARG A 22 -9.75 -3.85 21.92
N GLU A 23 -10.82 -4.62 21.74
CA GLU A 23 -12.01 -4.22 20.96
C GLU A 23 -12.72 -2.99 21.57
N ARG A 24 -12.84 -2.93 22.89
CA ARG A 24 -13.45 -1.78 23.58
C ARG A 24 -12.62 -0.50 23.46
N THR A 25 -11.29 -0.63 23.47
CA THR A 25 -10.39 0.51 23.26
C THR A 25 -10.43 1.00 21.82
N LEU A 26 -10.50 0.10 20.83
CA LEU A 26 -10.69 0.45 19.42
C LEU A 26 -12.00 1.22 19.17
N ASP A 27 -13.11 0.80 19.77
CA ASP A 27 -14.41 1.49 19.60
C ASP A 27 -14.42 2.90 20.23
N LEU A 28 -13.66 3.12 21.31
CA LEU A 28 -13.48 4.45 21.91
C LEU A 28 -12.58 5.37 21.06
N LEU A 29 -11.53 4.83 20.44
CA LEU A 29 -10.63 5.57 19.53
C LEU A 29 -11.32 6.03 18.24
N HIS A 30 -12.33 5.28 17.79
CA HIS A 30 -13.12 5.62 16.60
C HIS A 30 -14.05 6.83 16.83
N LYS A 31 -14.49 7.03 18.07
CA LYS A 31 -15.49 8.06 18.42
C LYS A 31 -14.85 9.41 18.74
N GLU A 32 -13.63 9.40 19.26
CA GLU A 32 -12.90 10.59 19.71
C GLU A 32 -11.42 10.39 19.36
N ALA A 33 -10.90 11.04 18.31
CA ALA A 33 -9.48 10.98 17.99
C ALA A 33 -8.82 12.36 18.16
N PRO A 34 -8.44 12.75 19.40
CA PRO A 34 -7.70 13.98 19.67
C PRO A 34 -6.18 13.79 19.53
N LYS A 35 -5.46 14.91 19.58
CA LYS A 35 -3.98 14.97 19.65
C LYS A 35 -3.53 14.24 20.93
N GLY A 36 -2.90 13.06 20.77
CA GLY A 36 -2.52 12.18 21.89
C GLY A 36 -2.77 10.69 21.62
N LEU A 37 -3.52 10.37 20.55
CA LEU A 37 -3.85 9.02 20.09
C LEU A 37 -2.66 8.04 20.08
N LEU A 38 -1.49 8.49 19.61
CA LEU A 38 -0.28 7.64 19.55
C LEU A 38 0.21 7.20 20.94
N GLN A 39 0.09 8.04 21.98
CA GLN A 39 0.49 7.69 23.34
C GLN A 39 -0.44 6.65 23.96
N LEU A 40 -1.74 6.72 23.65
CA LEU A 40 -2.75 5.76 24.13
C LEU A 40 -2.63 4.37 23.49
N LEU A 41 -1.99 4.28 22.32
CA LEU A 41 -1.83 3.04 21.56
C LEU A 41 -0.57 2.26 21.90
N THR A 42 0.37 2.86 22.63
CA THR A 42 1.61 2.23 23.10
C THR A 42 1.39 0.85 23.75
N PRO A 43 0.35 0.62 24.58
CA PRO A 43 0.08 -0.70 25.17
C PRO A 43 -0.48 -1.73 24.19
N LEU A 44 -1.00 -1.29 23.04
CA LEU A 44 -1.65 -2.16 22.05
C LEU A 44 -0.67 -2.72 21.02
N ASN A 45 0.55 -2.16 20.94
CA ASN A 45 1.55 -2.45 19.93
C ASN A 45 0.95 -2.52 18.51
N PRO A 46 0.32 -1.41 18.03
CA PRO A 46 -0.35 -1.41 16.75
C PRO A 46 0.64 -1.66 15.61
N MET A 47 0.18 -2.38 14.58
CA MET A 47 0.98 -2.60 13.37
C MET A 47 1.24 -1.26 12.65
N PRO A 48 2.39 -1.08 11.98
CA PRO A 48 2.70 0.16 11.28
C PRO A 48 1.63 0.65 10.31
N SER A 49 0.93 -0.26 9.63
CA SER A 49 -0.20 0.10 8.78
C SER A 49 -1.39 0.65 9.55
N GLN A 50 -1.64 0.20 10.78
CA GLN A 50 -2.67 0.80 11.63
C GLN A 50 -2.27 2.23 12.03
N ILE A 51 -1.01 2.43 12.42
CA ILE A 51 -0.46 3.75 12.74
C ILE A 51 -0.62 4.71 11.55
N ARG A 52 -0.36 4.25 10.33
CA ARG A 52 -0.57 5.02 9.10
C ARG A 52 -2.01 5.51 8.94
N TYR A 53 -2.99 4.64 9.13
CA TYR A 53 -4.41 5.03 9.05
C TYR A 53 -4.82 5.99 10.16
N LEU A 54 -4.28 5.83 11.36
CA LEU A 54 -4.49 6.77 12.46
C LEU A 54 -3.90 8.15 12.15
N GLN A 55 -2.73 8.19 11.49
CA GLN A 55 -2.15 9.44 10.99
C GLN A 55 -3.00 10.08 9.88
N TYR A 56 -3.64 9.29 9.02
CA TYR A 56 -4.60 9.81 8.02
C TYR A 56 -5.79 10.51 8.68
N ILE A 57 -6.35 9.91 9.73
CA ILE A 57 -7.48 10.46 10.49
C ILE A 57 -7.06 11.70 11.27
N SER A 58 -5.89 11.67 11.90
CA SER A 58 -5.38 12.78 12.73
C SER A 58 -5.19 14.08 11.92
N ARG A 59 -5.07 13.99 10.60
CA ARG A 59 -4.91 15.14 9.69
C ARG A 59 -6.24 15.75 9.22
N ARG A 60 -7.39 15.27 9.72
CA ARG A 60 -8.73 15.73 9.33
C ARG A 60 -8.92 17.24 9.41
N ASN A 61 -8.39 17.90 10.43
CA ASN A 61 -8.59 19.33 10.65
C ASN A 61 -7.57 20.22 9.91
N ILE A 62 -6.72 19.63 9.06
CA ILE A 62 -5.67 20.36 8.31
C ILE A 62 -6.10 20.59 6.86
N SER A 63 -7.02 19.77 6.33
CA SER A 63 -7.51 19.85 4.95
C SER A 63 -8.95 20.37 4.93
N PRO A 64 -9.30 21.31 4.01
CA PRO A 64 -10.68 21.78 3.87
C PRO A 64 -11.63 20.67 3.40
N GLU A 65 -11.10 19.67 2.69
CA GLU A 65 -11.82 18.48 2.25
C GLU A 65 -11.16 17.25 2.91
N TRP A 66 -11.95 16.48 3.68
CA TRP A 66 -11.49 15.25 4.32
C TRP A 66 -12.57 14.15 4.29
N PRO A 67 -12.23 12.91 3.92
CA PRO A 67 -10.92 12.49 3.38
C PRO A 67 -10.63 13.16 2.03
N PRO A 68 -9.35 13.25 1.61
CA PRO A 68 -9.04 13.66 0.24
C PRO A 68 -9.79 12.77 -0.76
N PRO A 69 -10.11 13.28 -1.97
CA PRO A 69 -10.73 12.48 -3.01
C PRO A 69 -9.93 11.21 -3.32
N ASP A 70 -10.63 10.10 -3.52
CA ASP A 70 -9.98 8.84 -3.91
C ASP A 70 -9.28 9.01 -5.26
N ARG A 71 -8.03 8.54 -5.34
CA ARG A 71 -7.22 8.58 -6.55
C ARG A 71 -7.17 7.19 -7.17
N ALA A 72 -7.56 7.07 -8.43
CA ALA A 72 -7.28 5.87 -9.22
C ALA A 72 -5.83 5.96 -9.72
N LEU A 73 -5.01 5.00 -9.33
CA LEU A 73 -3.57 4.96 -9.64
C LEU A 73 -3.22 3.60 -10.24
N ALA A 74 -2.29 3.58 -11.19
CA ALA A 74 -1.61 2.36 -11.57
C ALA A 74 -0.39 2.18 -10.66
N LEU A 75 -0.33 1.07 -9.94
CA LEU A 75 0.85 0.64 -9.19
C LEU A 75 1.80 -0.04 -10.16
N ASP A 76 2.86 0.67 -10.55
CA ASP A 76 3.80 0.22 -11.57
C ASP A 76 4.72 -0.87 -11.03
N CYS A 77 5.38 -0.58 -9.91
CA CYS A 77 6.35 -1.51 -9.34
C CYS A 77 6.62 -1.28 -7.84
N LEU A 78 7.26 -2.29 -7.26
CA LEU A 78 7.87 -2.26 -5.93
C LEU A 78 9.39 -2.30 -6.08
N ILE A 79 10.07 -1.31 -5.52
CA ILE A 79 11.52 -1.23 -5.44
C ILE A 79 11.98 -1.57 -4.02
N LEU A 80 12.83 -2.57 -3.89
CA LEU A 80 13.53 -2.92 -2.65
C LEU A 80 14.96 -2.40 -2.74
N ARG A 81 15.32 -1.43 -1.89
CA ARG A 81 16.69 -0.88 -1.86
C ARG A 81 17.70 -1.73 -1.11
N ILE A 82 17.25 -2.69 -0.31
CA ILE A 82 18.09 -3.73 0.27
C ILE A 82 17.26 -5.00 0.27
N VAL A 83 17.82 -6.09 -0.25
CA VAL A 83 17.13 -7.38 -0.23
C VAL A 83 17.16 -7.93 1.20
N PRO A 84 16.03 -8.29 1.81
CA PRO A 84 16.01 -8.91 3.12
C PRO A 84 16.39 -10.40 3.05
N SER A 85 16.92 -10.92 4.15
CA SER A 85 17.51 -12.27 4.23
C SER A 85 16.50 -13.31 4.76
N PHE A 86 15.83 -14.02 3.85
CA PHE A 86 14.81 -15.02 4.19
C PHE A 86 15.27 -16.47 4.04
N ASP A 87 16.37 -16.74 3.34
CA ASP A 87 16.97 -18.08 3.27
C ASP A 87 18.41 -18.15 3.79
N VAL A 88 18.94 -19.38 3.85
CA VAL A 88 20.27 -19.69 4.40
C VAL A 88 21.42 -19.06 3.62
N GLU A 89 21.17 -18.64 2.39
CA GLU A 89 22.15 -18.00 1.49
C GLU A 89 22.13 -16.46 1.60
N GLY A 90 21.28 -15.90 2.46
CA GLY A 90 21.21 -14.45 2.65
C GLY A 90 20.33 -13.74 1.61
N GLY A 91 19.29 -14.40 1.10
CA GLY A 91 18.46 -13.86 0.03
C GLY A 91 16.97 -14.15 0.15
N CYS A 92 16.22 -13.87 -0.90
CA CYS A 92 14.80 -14.20 -1.00
C CYS A 92 14.32 -14.45 -2.43
N ARG A 93 13.13 -15.06 -2.56
CA ARG A 93 12.38 -15.20 -3.82
C ARG A 93 11.04 -14.47 -3.64
N PRO A 94 11.00 -13.15 -3.86
CA PRO A 94 9.83 -12.37 -3.55
C PRO A 94 8.71 -12.66 -4.56
N ARG A 95 7.50 -12.76 -4.03
CA ARG A 95 6.27 -12.84 -4.80
C ARG A 95 5.27 -11.85 -4.21
N VAL A 96 4.67 -11.04 -5.08
CA VAL A 96 3.76 -9.97 -4.69
C VAL A 96 2.31 -10.37 -4.94
N ARG A 97 1.44 -10.03 -3.97
CA ARG A 97 -0.02 -10.05 -4.12
C ARG A 97 -0.57 -8.67 -3.78
N VAL A 98 -1.53 -8.19 -4.55
CA VAL A 98 -2.20 -6.91 -4.31
C VAL A 98 -3.70 -7.14 -4.21
N TYR A 99 -4.30 -6.54 -3.18
CA TYR A 99 -5.72 -6.57 -2.92
C TYR A 99 -6.24 -5.14 -2.80
N GLY A 100 -7.44 -4.90 -3.31
CA GLY A 100 -8.03 -3.58 -3.29
C GLY A 100 -9.35 -3.54 -4.07
N LEU A 101 -9.84 -2.32 -4.29
CA LEU A 101 -10.92 -2.06 -5.23
C LEU A 101 -10.36 -1.92 -6.63
N ASN A 102 -11.02 -2.55 -7.60
CA ASN A 102 -10.71 -2.34 -9.00
C ASN A 102 -11.31 -1.00 -9.45
N PRO A 103 -10.50 -0.02 -9.88
CA PRO A 103 -11.02 1.29 -10.30
C PRO A 103 -11.96 1.23 -11.49
N ARG A 104 -11.88 0.15 -12.29
CA ARG A 104 -12.70 -0.06 -13.48
C ARG A 104 -14.10 -0.57 -13.16
N ASP A 105 -14.29 -1.15 -11.98
CA ASP A 105 -15.56 -1.75 -11.57
C ASP A 105 -16.39 -0.75 -10.74
N LYS A 106 -17.18 0.06 -11.43
CA LYS A 106 -17.92 1.18 -10.81
C LYS A 106 -19.01 0.75 -9.82
N GLU A 107 -19.60 -0.43 -10.01
CA GLU A 107 -20.73 -0.92 -9.22
C GLU A 107 -20.31 -1.83 -8.06
N ASP A 108 -19.19 -2.54 -8.22
CA ASP A 108 -18.71 -3.52 -7.25
C ASP A 108 -17.60 -2.94 -6.37
N ARG A 109 -17.97 -2.58 -5.14
CA ARG A 109 -17.05 -2.06 -4.13
C ARG A 109 -16.46 -3.16 -3.23
N THR A 110 -16.36 -4.40 -3.72
CA THR A 110 -15.72 -5.49 -2.98
C THR A 110 -14.20 -5.47 -3.15
N THR A 111 -13.51 -5.60 -2.02
CA THR A 111 -12.06 -5.83 -2.02
C THR A 111 -11.77 -7.23 -2.54
N ARG A 112 -10.96 -7.31 -3.59
CA ARG A 112 -10.54 -8.58 -4.20
C ARG A 112 -9.04 -8.58 -4.47
N MET A 113 -8.50 -9.74 -4.84
CA MET A 113 -7.14 -9.83 -5.33
C MET A 113 -7.08 -9.24 -6.75
N LEU A 114 -6.35 -8.16 -6.92
CA LEU A 114 -6.18 -7.43 -8.19
C LEU A 114 -4.96 -7.94 -8.96
N PHE A 115 -3.91 -8.31 -8.22
CA PHE A 115 -2.67 -8.83 -8.79
C PHE A 115 -2.13 -10.00 -7.97
N ASN A 116 -1.58 -10.99 -8.67
CA ASN A 116 -0.87 -12.11 -8.08
C ASN A 116 0.27 -12.52 -9.02
N MET A 117 1.50 -12.30 -8.58
CA MET A 117 2.67 -12.70 -9.35
C MET A 117 2.69 -14.22 -9.55
N ALA A 118 2.81 -14.66 -10.82
CA ALA A 118 2.69 -16.06 -11.18
C ALA A 118 3.72 -16.95 -10.43
N LYS A 119 3.29 -18.13 -9.98
CA LYS A 119 4.16 -19.12 -9.30
C LYS A 119 5.17 -19.81 -10.23
N LYS A 120 5.25 -19.44 -11.52
CA LYS A 120 6.12 -20.12 -12.47
C LYS A 120 7.59 -19.82 -12.14
N ARG A 121 8.46 -20.84 -12.21
CA ARG A 121 9.90 -20.72 -11.96
C ARG A 121 10.58 -19.57 -12.74
N LYS A 122 10.08 -19.24 -13.93
CA LYS A 122 10.64 -18.16 -14.77
C LYS A 122 10.29 -16.75 -14.27
N SER A 123 9.19 -16.57 -13.53
CA SER A 123 8.73 -15.25 -13.07
C SER A 123 9.27 -14.87 -11.70
N ILE A 124 9.57 -15.86 -10.83
CA ILE A 124 10.10 -15.61 -9.49
C ILE A 124 11.61 -15.85 -9.49
N ARG A 125 12.37 -14.76 -9.48
CA ARG A 125 13.84 -14.78 -9.45
C ARG A 125 14.33 -14.90 -8.00
N TYR A 126 15.44 -15.61 -7.82
CA TYR A 126 16.18 -15.57 -6.57
C TYR A 126 17.04 -14.30 -6.51
N LEU A 127 17.01 -13.63 -5.36
CA LEU A 127 17.72 -12.38 -5.11
C LEU A 127 18.57 -12.57 -3.87
N ARG A 128 19.88 -12.47 -4.00
CA ARG A 128 20.82 -12.51 -2.88
C ARG A 128 21.22 -11.10 -2.51
N GLN A 129 21.24 -10.80 -1.21
CA GLN A 129 21.57 -9.46 -0.73
C GLN A 129 22.96 -8.98 -1.17
N ALA A 130 23.95 -9.88 -1.22
CA ALA A 130 25.31 -9.56 -1.64
C ALA A 130 25.46 -9.22 -3.13
N ASP A 131 24.46 -9.57 -3.96
CA ASP A 131 24.54 -9.46 -5.42
C ASP A 131 23.60 -8.36 -5.97
N CYS A 132 22.81 -7.72 -5.10
CA CYS A 132 21.72 -6.84 -5.48
C CYS A 132 21.71 -5.58 -4.60
N ASP A 133 22.08 -4.44 -5.17
CA ASP A 133 21.94 -3.15 -4.51
C ASP A 133 20.50 -2.64 -4.53
N VAL A 134 19.79 -2.80 -5.66
CA VAL A 134 18.39 -2.37 -5.80
C VAL A 134 17.64 -3.38 -6.66
N VAL A 135 16.48 -3.82 -6.20
CA VAL A 135 15.63 -4.77 -6.92
C VAL A 135 14.32 -4.08 -7.28
N ASN A 136 13.97 -4.14 -8.57
CA ASN A 136 12.67 -3.73 -9.07
C ASN A 136 11.79 -4.94 -9.36
N ILE A 137 10.57 -4.94 -8.81
CA ILE A 137 9.54 -5.96 -8.98
C ILE A 137 8.35 -5.32 -9.70
N ASP A 138 8.18 -5.66 -10.98
CA ASP A 138 7.08 -5.15 -11.80
C ASP A 138 5.73 -5.72 -11.34
N ILE A 139 4.73 -4.85 -11.21
CA ILE A 139 3.37 -5.18 -10.75
C ILE A 139 2.34 -4.78 -11.80
N GLN A 140 2.37 -3.53 -12.27
CA GLN A 140 1.47 -2.99 -13.30
C GLN A 140 -0.02 -3.29 -13.01
N CYS A 141 -0.54 -2.76 -11.90
CA CYS A 141 -1.90 -3.02 -11.44
C CYS A 141 -2.65 -1.74 -11.06
N ASP A 142 -3.86 -1.58 -11.57
CA ASP A 142 -4.75 -0.47 -11.22
C ASP A 142 -5.31 -0.65 -9.80
N VAL A 143 -5.29 0.41 -8.99
CA VAL A 143 -5.75 0.42 -7.60
C VAL A 143 -6.46 1.73 -7.24
N GLN A 144 -7.45 1.66 -6.36
CA GLN A 144 -8.16 2.83 -5.84
C GLN A 144 -8.63 2.59 -4.39
N GLY A 145 -8.66 3.67 -3.61
CA GLY A 145 -9.05 3.63 -2.20
C GLY A 145 -8.04 2.86 -1.34
N ASP A 146 -8.56 1.97 -0.49
CA ASP A 146 -7.80 1.11 0.43
C ASP A 146 -7.14 -0.06 -0.31
N VAL A 147 -5.81 -0.19 -0.19
CA VAL A 147 -4.97 -1.19 -0.86
C VAL A 147 -4.17 -1.97 0.18
N VAL A 148 -4.09 -3.29 -0.01
CA VAL A 148 -3.19 -4.18 0.73
C VAL A 148 -2.21 -4.82 -0.24
N LEU A 149 -0.93 -4.68 0.05
CA LEU A 149 0.15 -5.37 -0.66
C LEU A 149 0.85 -6.34 0.28
N GLU A 150 1.02 -7.56 -0.20
CA GLU A 150 1.75 -8.63 0.47
C GLU A 150 2.99 -8.98 -0.35
N CYS A 151 4.17 -8.92 0.27
CA CYS A 151 5.42 -9.42 -0.28
C CYS A 151 5.80 -10.71 0.45
N ILE A 152 5.98 -11.79 -0.30
CA ILE A 152 6.09 -13.16 0.23
C ILE A 152 7.38 -13.80 -0.29
N HIS A 153 8.16 -14.42 0.59
CA HIS A 153 9.26 -15.29 0.21
C HIS A 153 8.70 -16.67 -0.14
N VAL A 154 9.12 -17.20 -1.29
CA VAL A 154 8.77 -18.56 -1.72
C VAL A 154 10.00 -19.46 -1.63
N SER A 155 9.85 -20.64 -1.03
CA SER A 155 10.96 -21.62 -0.93
C SER A 155 11.46 -22.08 -2.31
N SER A 156 12.68 -22.62 -2.37
CA SER A 156 13.32 -23.07 -3.63
C SER A 156 12.53 -24.16 -4.37
N ASP A 157 11.77 -24.98 -3.64
CA ASP A 157 10.86 -26.00 -4.18
C ASP A 157 9.44 -25.47 -4.46
N PHE A 158 9.18 -24.18 -4.20
CA PHE A 158 7.89 -23.52 -4.38
C PHE A 158 6.73 -24.09 -3.54
N SER A 159 7.03 -24.86 -2.50
CA SER A 159 6.02 -25.50 -1.64
C SER A 159 5.62 -24.65 -0.43
N ARG A 160 6.50 -23.77 0.04
CA ARG A 160 6.30 -22.94 1.23
C ARG A 160 6.32 -21.46 0.89
N GLU A 161 5.49 -20.72 1.62
CA GLU A 161 5.32 -19.29 1.50
C GLU A 161 5.50 -18.67 2.89
N GLU A 162 6.45 -17.75 3.03
CA GLU A 162 6.71 -17.01 4.26
C GLU A 162 6.44 -15.52 3.99
N MET A 163 5.59 -14.89 4.80
CA MET A 163 5.31 -13.46 4.66
C MET A 163 6.58 -12.67 4.97
N MET A 164 7.08 -11.91 3.98
CA MET A 164 8.19 -10.98 4.22
C MET A 164 7.67 -9.73 4.92
N PHE A 165 6.68 -9.09 4.30
CA PHE A 165 5.99 -7.95 4.87
C PHE A 165 4.65 -7.71 4.20
N ARG A 166 3.79 -6.98 4.91
CA ARG A 166 2.52 -6.45 4.40
C ARG A 166 2.51 -4.92 4.52
N VAL A 167 1.82 -4.27 3.60
CA VAL A 167 1.55 -2.83 3.67
C VAL A 167 0.09 -2.59 3.38
N MET A 168 -0.55 -1.75 4.20
CA MET A 168 -1.86 -1.20 3.89
C MET A 168 -1.78 0.32 3.73
N PHE A 169 -2.26 0.84 2.62
CA PHE A 169 -2.31 2.27 2.36
C PHE A 169 -3.58 2.64 1.61
N ASN A 170 -3.92 3.94 1.63
CA ASN A 170 -5.01 4.48 0.86
C ASN A 170 -4.46 5.43 -0.21
N THR A 171 -4.88 5.23 -1.45
CA THR A 171 -4.44 5.99 -2.64
C THR A 171 -4.69 7.49 -2.54
N ALA A 172 -5.73 7.94 -1.83
CA ALA A 172 -6.04 9.36 -1.60
C ALA A 172 -4.93 10.11 -0.85
N PHE A 173 -4.09 9.38 -0.10
CA PHE A 173 -3.00 9.95 0.69
C PHE A 173 -1.63 9.85 0.02
N ILE A 174 -1.55 9.23 -1.16
CA ILE A 174 -0.31 9.17 -1.95
C ILE A 174 -0.05 10.53 -2.58
N ARG A 175 1.21 11.00 -2.48
CA ARG A 175 1.67 12.27 -3.05
C ARG A 175 2.86 12.03 -3.94
N SER A 176 3.01 12.85 -4.98
CA SER A 176 4.11 12.73 -5.97
C SER A 176 4.24 11.34 -6.59
N ASN A 177 3.15 10.57 -6.60
CA ASN A 177 3.05 9.22 -7.13
C ASN A 177 4.13 8.24 -6.61
N ILE A 178 4.56 8.42 -5.36
CA ILE A 178 5.50 7.53 -4.68
C ILE A 178 5.10 7.32 -3.21
N LEU A 179 5.27 6.10 -2.72
CA LEU A 179 5.20 5.77 -1.30
C LEU A 179 6.54 5.14 -0.88
N ILE A 180 7.26 5.79 0.03
CA ILE A 180 8.54 5.28 0.55
C ILE A 180 8.31 4.83 1.99
N LEU A 181 8.57 3.56 2.27
CA LEU A 181 8.39 2.95 3.59
C LEU A 181 9.72 2.37 4.09
N SER A 182 10.08 2.70 5.31
CA SER A 182 11.20 2.07 6.01
C SER A 182 10.79 0.73 6.63
N LYS A 183 11.76 0.03 7.21
CA LYS A 183 11.51 -1.15 8.05
C LYS A 183 10.49 -0.92 9.17
N ASP A 184 10.38 0.30 9.68
CA ASP A 184 9.46 0.65 10.78
C ASP A 184 8.05 0.98 10.29
N ASP A 185 7.88 1.17 8.99
CA ASP A 185 6.60 1.51 8.38
C ASP A 185 5.89 0.30 7.75
N ILE A 186 6.53 -0.88 7.71
CA ILE A 186 5.97 -2.09 7.12
C ILE A 186 5.47 -3.08 8.19
N ASP A 187 4.37 -3.77 7.91
CA ASP A 187 3.86 -4.81 8.80
C ASP A 187 4.74 -6.05 8.61
N VAL A 188 5.49 -6.43 9.64
CA VAL A 188 6.37 -7.61 9.63
C VAL A 188 6.03 -8.47 10.85
N LEU A 189 6.07 -9.79 10.68
CA LEU A 189 6.00 -10.71 11.82
C LEU A 189 7.21 -10.47 12.73
N ARG A 190 7.02 -10.62 14.05
CA ARG A 190 8.02 -10.21 15.05
C ARG A 190 9.38 -10.88 14.81
N ASP A 191 9.36 -12.17 14.49
CA ASP A 191 10.50 -13.01 14.16
C ASP A 191 11.17 -12.63 12.83
N ALA A 192 10.38 -12.24 11.82
CA ALA A 192 10.91 -11.81 10.53
C ALA A 192 11.54 -10.41 10.56
N ARG A 193 11.28 -9.60 11.59
CA ARG A 193 11.79 -8.22 11.67
C ARG A 193 13.31 -8.14 11.69
N GLU A 194 14.02 -9.11 12.25
CA GLU A 194 15.48 -9.12 12.29
C GLU A 194 16.12 -9.38 10.91
N ARG A 195 15.35 -9.95 9.97
CA ARG A 195 15.78 -10.24 8.59
C ARG A 195 15.91 -9.00 7.69
N PHE A 196 15.47 -7.84 8.18
CA PHE A 196 15.56 -6.55 7.49
C PHE A 196 16.68 -5.71 8.11
N THR A 197 17.56 -5.16 7.27
CA THR A 197 18.58 -4.21 7.71
C THR A 197 17.96 -2.88 8.15
N LYS A 198 18.74 -2.07 8.87
CA LYS A 198 18.28 -0.74 9.34
C LYS A 198 17.96 0.20 8.18
N ASP A 199 18.74 0.11 7.09
CA ASP A 199 18.60 1.01 5.93
C ASP A 199 17.64 0.48 4.87
N PHE A 200 16.89 -0.58 5.17
CA PHE A 200 15.88 -1.14 4.28
C PHE A 200 14.82 -0.09 3.91
N ARG A 201 14.50 -0.01 2.62
CA ARG A 201 13.38 0.77 2.09
C ARG A 201 12.61 -0.02 1.04
N ALA A 202 11.29 0.05 1.13
CA ALA A 202 10.34 -0.36 0.11
C ALA A 202 9.73 0.89 -0.52
N GLU A 203 9.91 1.07 -1.83
CA GLU A 203 9.37 2.20 -2.58
C GLU A 203 8.33 1.68 -3.57
N PHE A 204 7.12 2.21 -3.49
CA PHE A 204 6.03 1.90 -4.40
C PHE A 204 5.88 3.07 -5.36
N LEU A 205 6.05 2.80 -6.66
CA LEU A 205 5.89 3.80 -7.71
C LEU A 205 4.51 3.68 -8.34
N PHE A 206 3.91 4.83 -8.59
CA PHE A 206 2.59 4.93 -9.18
C PHE A 206 2.60 5.82 -10.42
N THR A 207 1.59 5.64 -11.25
CA THR A 207 1.21 6.58 -12.31
C THR A 207 -0.26 6.94 -12.15
N ASP A 208 -0.62 8.15 -12.55
CA ASP A 208 -2.03 8.55 -12.58
C ASP A 208 -2.75 7.75 -13.65
N MET A 209 -3.88 7.15 -13.31
CA MET A 209 -4.75 6.59 -14.33
C MET A 209 -5.42 7.75 -15.07
N ASP A 210 -5.22 7.82 -16.38
CA ASP A 210 -5.87 8.84 -17.21
C ASP A 210 -7.38 8.80 -17.00
N SER A 211 -7.89 9.77 -16.24
CA SER A 211 -9.30 10.07 -16.17
C SER A 211 -9.68 10.75 -17.48
N SER A 212 -10.00 9.95 -18.49
CA SER A 212 -10.63 10.45 -19.71
C SER A 212 -12.06 10.93 -19.40
N CYS A 213 -12.19 12.08 -18.73
CA CYS A 213 -13.37 12.94 -18.78
C CYS A 213 -13.08 14.33 -18.16
N ALA A 214 -12.20 15.11 -18.77
CA ALA A 214 -12.34 16.55 -18.72
C ALA A 214 -12.96 16.98 -20.05
N PRO A 215 -14.15 17.60 -20.09
CA PRO A 215 -14.63 18.20 -21.33
C PRO A 215 -13.64 19.30 -21.69
N ARG A 216 -12.96 19.15 -22.84
CA ARG A 216 -12.16 20.23 -23.40
C ARG A 216 -13.12 21.39 -23.66
N VAL A 217 -12.99 22.45 -22.87
CA VAL A 217 -13.67 23.72 -23.16
C VAL A 217 -13.16 24.17 -24.53
N PRO A 218 -14.03 24.38 -25.53
CA PRO A 218 -13.59 24.92 -26.81
C PRO A 218 -13.00 26.31 -26.58
N VAL A 219 -11.73 26.49 -26.95
CA VAL A 219 -11.10 27.81 -26.99
C VAL A 219 -11.82 28.63 -28.07
N PRO A 220 -12.31 29.85 -27.79
CA PRO A 220 -12.84 30.71 -28.84
C PRO A 220 -11.68 31.11 -29.76
N THR A 221 -11.76 30.73 -31.02
CA THR A 221 -10.85 31.25 -32.05
C THR A 221 -11.11 32.73 -32.21
N LEU A 222 -10.17 33.56 -31.79
CA LEU A 222 -10.18 35.00 -32.04
C LEU A 222 -9.95 35.22 -33.54
N GLY A 223 -11.03 35.37 -34.30
CA GLY A 223 -10.98 35.72 -35.71
C GLY A 223 -10.58 37.17 -35.87
N GLY A 224 -9.30 37.40 -36.14
CA GLY A 224 -8.82 38.65 -36.72
C GLY A 224 -8.82 38.52 -38.24
N GLU A 225 -9.66 39.29 -38.91
CA GLU A 225 -9.41 39.69 -40.30
C GLU A 225 -9.65 41.20 -40.43
N GLU A 226 -8.55 41.93 -40.52
CA GLU A 226 -8.48 43.20 -41.25
C GLU A 226 -8.91 42.97 -42.69
N LYS A 227 -9.77 43.84 -43.23
CA LYS A 227 -9.66 44.24 -44.64
C LYS A 227 -9.82 45.75 -44.77
N GLY A 228 -8.73 46.38 -45.19
CA GLY A 228 -8.67 47.75 -45.67
C GLY A 228 -9.28 47.93 -47.06
N GLY A 229 -9.27 49.18 -47.50
CA GLY A 229 -10.05 49.73 -48.61
C GLY A 229 -9.84 49.12 -49.99
N GLN A 230 -10.86 49.23 -50.82
CA GLN A 230 -11.05 50.35 -51.75
C GLN A 230 -12.54 50.54 -52.02
#